data_AF-X1GLI6-F1
#
_entry.id   AF-X1GLI6-F1
#
_cell.length_a   1.000
_cell.length_b   1.000
_cell.length_c   1.000
_cell.angle_alpha   90.00
_cell.angle_beta   90.00
_cell.angle_gamma   90.00
#
_symmetry.space_group_name_H-M   'P 1'
#
loop_
_entity.id
_entity.type
_entity.pdbx_description
1 polymer ?
#
loop_
_entity_poly.entity_id
_entity_poly.type
_entity_poly.pdbx_seq_one_letter_code
_entity_poly.pdbx_strand_id
1 'polypeptide(L)'
;MDIRTYGKDFDRYYENARKEVRFVRSKVYGVENVDGTGDLSVKYATEDGGLAREDFNLVVLSVGFQSSPELVNTAKKLGIQINPYGFCQTRDFLPVETNRPGIFVCGSYGGPKDIPETVMEASGAAGSVSAMLAPARDTLTRVKEYPEERDVSGEEPRIGVFVCNCGINIGGVVDVPEVRDYARSLDNV
;
A
#
# COMPACT_ATOMS: atom_id res chain seq x y z
N MET A 1 -20.64 20.78 4.80
CA MET A 1 -19.46 19.95 4.47
C MET A 1 -19.41 19.84 2.95
N ASP A 2 -18.22 19.75 2.35
CA ASP A 2 -18.08 19.80 0.88
C ASP A 2 -17.64 18.43 0.33
N ILE A 3 -18.17 18.07 -0.84
CA ILE A 3 -17.72 16.90 -1.60
C ILE A 3 -16.42 17.29 -2.32
N ARG A 4 -15.37 16.50 -2.11
CA ARG A 4 -14.04 16.72 -2.70
C ARG A 4 -13.70 15.60 -3.69
N THR A 5 -14.13 15.77 -4.93
CA THR A 5 -13.96 14.82 -6.04
C THR A 5 -12.82 15.22 -6.97
N TYR A 6 -11.68 15.59 -6.40
CA TYR A 6 -10.50 15.93 -7.19
C TYR A 6 -9.86 14.65 -7.76
N GLY A 7 -9.22 14.79 -8.92
CA GLY A 7 -8.64 13.65 -9.65
C GLY A 7 -9.45 13.25 -10.87
N LYS A 8 -8.84 12.43 -11.72
CA LYS A 8 -9.45 12.01 -12.98
C LYS A 8 -10.65 11.10 -12.70
N ASP A 9 -11.79 11.41 -13.30
CA ASP A 9 -13.04 10.64 -13.23
C ASP A 9 -13.75 10.59 -11.87
N PHE A 10 -13.24 11.26 -10.82
CA PHE A 10 -13.86 11.25 -9.50
C PHE A 10 -15.18 12.03 -9.47
N ASP A 11 -15.26 13.14 -10.21
CA ASP A 11 -16.51 13.89 -10.36
C ASP A 11 -17.57 13.06 -11.12
N ARG A 12 -17.15 12.35 -12.18
CA ARG A 12 -18.02 11.41 -12.90
C ARG A 12 -18.52 10.29 -11.99
N TYR A 13 -17.68 9.78 -11.09
CA TYR A 13 -18.07 8.78 -10.10
C TYR A 13 -19.14 9.33 -9.15
N TYR A 14 -18.96 10.54 -8.63
CA TYR A 14 -19.95 11.22 -7.81
C TYR A 14 -21.28 11.44 -8.53
N GLU A 15 -21.26 11.96 -9.76
CA GLU A 15 -22.47 12.19 -10.56
C GLU A 15 -23.25 10.90 -10.86
N ASN A 16 -22.55 9.77 -11.02
CA ASN A 16 -23.21 8.47 -11.13
C ASN A 16 -23.80 8.02 -9.78
N ALA A 17 -23.06 8.15 -8.69
CA ALA A 17 -23.53 7.77 -7.36
C ALA A 17 -24.79 8.56 -6.93
N ARG A 18 -24.89 9.85 -7.26
CA ARG A 18 -26.06 10.70 -6.93
C ARG A 18 -27.38 10.22 -7.53
N LYS A 19 -27.35 9.37 -8.55
CA LYS A 19 -28.55 8.78 -9.15
C LYS A 19 -29.21 7.75 -8.24
N GLU A 20 -28.43 7.14 -7.35
CA GLU A 20 -28.86 6.01 -6.50
C GLU A 20 -28.67 6.29 -5.00
N VAL A 21 -27.78 7.24 -4.65
CA VAL A 21 -27.42 7.58 -3.27
C VAL A 21 -27.89 9.01 -2.96
N ARG A 22 -28.58 9.17 -1.83
CA ARG A 22 -29.01 10.48 -1.33
C ARG A 22 -27.85 11.19 -0.64
N PHE A 23 -27.43 12.31 -1.21
CA PHE A 23 -26.44 13.21 -0.59
C PHE A 23 -27.14 14.37 0.09
N VAL A 24 -26.90 14.54 1.39
CA VAL A 24 -27.43 15.66 2.17
C VAL A 24 -26.26 16.54 2.58
N ARG A 25 -26.20 17.77 2.05
CA ARG A 25 -25.16 18.73 2.41
C ARG A 25 -25.47 19.30 3.79
N SER A 26 -24.82 18.76 4.82
CA SER A 26 -25.11 19.14 6.20
C SER A 26 -23.88 19.07 7.10
N LYS A 27 -24.05 19.53 8.35
CA LYS A 27 -23.18 19.26 9.48
C LYS A 27 -23.99 18.45 10.50
N VAL A 28 -23.50 17.25 10.81
CA VAL A 28 -24.11 16.36 11.81
C VAL A 28 -23.74 16.87 13.21
N TYR A 29 -24.73 16.96 14.10
CA TYR A 29 -24.58 17.44 15.47
C TYR A 29 -24.41 16.32 16.48
N GLY A 30 -24.99 15.16 16.20
CA GLY A 30 -24.95 14.03 17.12
C GLY A 30 -25.59 12.79 16.52
N VAL A 31 -25.18 11.65 17.08
CA VAL A 31 -25.76 10.34 16.84
C VAL A 31 -26.15 9.78 18.20
N GLU A 32 -27.41 9.41 18.36
CA GLU A 32 -27.97 8.89 19.61
C GLU A 32 -28.65 7.55 19.35
N ASN A 33 -28.64 6.66 20.33
CA ASN A 33 -29.44 5.43 20.24
C ASN A 33 -30.93 5.77 20.30
N VAL A 34 -31.74 5.03 19.56
CA VAL A 34 -33.19 5.02 19.69
C VAL A 34 -33.57 3.91 20.68
N ASP A 35 -34.28 4.31 21.73
CA ASP A 35 -34.59 3.41 22.85
C ASP A 35 -35.42 2.21 22.39
N GLY A 36 -34.97 1.01 22.77
CA GLY A 36 -35.71 -0.23 22.55
C GLY A 36 -35.64 -0.80 21.13
N THR A 37 -35.02 -0.11 20.15
CA THR A 37 -34.91 -0.60 18.76
C THR A 37 -33.49 -1.01 18.37
N GLY A 38 -32.47 -0.42 19.00
CA GLY A 38 -31.07 -0.59 18.57
C GLY A 38 -30.70 0.28 17.35
N ASP A 39 -31.64 1.11 16.88
CA ASP A 39 -31.41 2.05 15.79
C ASP A 39 -30.65 3.29 16.27
N LEU A 40 -30.13 4.05 15.31
CA LEU A 40 -29.32 5.25 15.51
C LEU A 40 -30.01 6.46 14.91
N SER A 41 -30.31 7.45 15.74
CA SER A 41 -30.86 8.74 15.36
C SER A 41 -29.74 9.72 15.01
N VAL A 42 -29.67 10.16 13.77
CA VAL A 42 -28.74 11.19 13.29
C VAL A 42 -29.43 12.56 13.30
N LYS A 43 -28.85 13.52 14.04
CA LYS A 43 -29.32 14.92 14.09
C LYS A 43 -28.42 15.79 13.22
N TYR A 44 -28.99 16.54 12.28
CA TYR A 44 -28.21 17.33 11.32
C TYR A 44 -28.93 18.62 10.88
N ALA A 45 -28.17 19.58 10.35
CA ALA A 45 -28.69 20.86 9.88
C ALA A 45 -29.30 20.74 8.48
N THR A 46 -30.45 21.34 8.21
CA THR A 46 -30.98 21.45 6.84
C THR A 46 -30.41 22.69 6.14
N GLU A 47 -30.45 22.73 4.81
CA GLU A 47 -29.89 23.86 4.05
C GLU A 47 -30.62 25.18 4.30
N ASP A 48 -31.89 25.14 4.69
CA ASP A 48 -32.72 26.28 5.10
C ASP A 48 -32.47 26.72 6.56
N GLY A 49 -31.50 26.11 7.25
CA GLY A 49 -31.10 26.47 8.61
C GLY A 49 -31.92 25.80 9.72
N GLY A 50 -32.83 24.89 9.36
CA GLY A 50 -33.56 24.05 10.30
C GLY A 50 -32.73 22.90 10.88
N LEU A 51 -33.37 22.12 11.75
CA LEU A 51 -32.83 20.89 12.32
C LEU A 51 -33.67 19.71 11.85
N ALA A 52 -33.01 18.68 11.33
CA ALA A 52 -33.61 17.41 10.96
C ALA A 52 -33.07 16.28 11.82
N ARG A 53 -33.92 15.26 11.98
CA ARG A 53 -33.59 13.99 12.63
C ARG A 53 -34.03 12.86 11.70
N GLU A 54 -33.16 11.87 11.55
CA GLU A 54 -33.46 10.67 10.77
C GLU A 54 -32.83 9.45 11.44
N ASP A 55 -33.61 8.37 11.55
CA ASP A 55 -33.22 7.14 12.23
C ASP A 55 -32.71 6.11 11.20
N PHE A 56 -31.59 5.45 11.52
CA PHE A 56 -30.92 4.47 10.66
C PHE A 56 -30.52 3.24 11.47
N ASN A 57 -30.52 2.06 10.84
CA ASN A 57 -30.05 0.83 11.50
C ASN A 57 -28.52 0.77 11.62
N LEU A 58 -27.78 1.58 10.84
CA LEU A 58 -26.33 1.65 10.84
C LEU A 58 -25.85 3.05 10.48
N VAL A 59 -24.85 3.55 11.19
CA VAL A 59 -24.13 4.79 10.87
C VAL A 59 -22.66 4.46 10.64
N VAL A 60 -22.14 4.82 9.47
CA VAL A 60 -20.74 4.63 9.11
C VAL A 60 -20.00 5.96 9.21
N LEU A 61 -18.94 5.99 10.02
CA LEU A 61 -18.09 7.18 10.16
C LEU A 61 -16.96 7.12 9.13
N SER A 62 -17.01 8.01 8.13
CA SER A 62 -15.91 8.22 7.17
C SER A 62 -14.77 9.00 7.85
N VAL A 63 -14.01 8.32 8.71
CA VAL A 63 -12.92 8.91 9.47
C VAL A 63 -11.73 9.30 8.58
N GLY A 64 -11.06 10.39 8.96
CA GLY A 64 -9.86 10.86 8.28
C GLY A 64 -8.60 10.07 8.65
N PHE A 65 -7.49 10.45 8.04
CA PHE A 65 -6.17 9.88 8.32
C PHE A 65 -5.54 10.55 9.54
N GLN A 66 -4.81 9.75 10.32
CA GLN A 66 -3.97 10.21 11.42
C GLN A 66 -2.67 9.39 11.42
N SER A 67 -1.53 10.05 11.60
CA SER A 67 -0.26 9.34 11.80
C SER A 67 -0.21 8.68 13.17
N SER A 68 0.32 7.46 13.23
CA SER A 68 0.46 6.74 14.50
C SER A 68 1.54 7.38 15.39
N PRO A 69 1.40 7.32 16.73
CA PRO A 69 2.43 7.80 17.66
C PRO A 69 3.80 7.12 17.46
N GLU A 70 3.81 5.83 17.11
CA GLU A 70 5.01 5.03 16.86
C GLU A 70 5.77 5.55 15.64
N LEU A 71 5.04 5.91 14.58
CA LEU A 71 5.61 6.45 13.35
C LEU A 71 6.18 7.85 13.58
N VAL A 72 5.48 8.70 14.33
CA VAL A 72 5.99 10.01 14.77
C VAL A 72 7.27 9.86 15.59
N ASN A 73 7.31 8.89 16.51
CA ASN A 73 8.51 8.61 17.30
C ASN A 73 9.68 8.12 16.43
N THR A 74 9.39 7.26 15.46
CA THR A 74 10.38 6.76 14.48
C THR A 74 10.96 7.91 13.67
N ALA A 75 10.12 8.80 13.15
CA ALA A 75 10.58 9.99 12.42
C ALA A 75 11.45 10.91 13.27
N LYS A 76 11.09 11.14 14.54
CA LYS A 76 11.92 11.90 15.48
C LYS A 76 13.31 11.26 15.68
N LYS A 77 13.37 9.94 15.85
CA LYS A 77 14.63 9.19 15.97
C LYS A 77 15.48 9.28 14.70
N LEU A 78 14.84 9.30 13.54
CA LEU A 78 15.49 9.47 12.25
C LEU A 78 15.83 10.93 11.93
N GLY A 79 15.46 11.90 12.77
CA GLY A 79 15.67 13.33 12.52
C GLY A 79 14.86 13.89 11.36
N ILE A 80 13.73 13.25 11.02
CA ILE A 80 12.81 13.66 9.98
C ILE A 80 11.88 14.76 10.53
N GLN A 81 11.72 15.85 9.78
CA GLN A 81 10.77 16.91 10.11
C GLN A 81 9.34 16.44 9.92
N ILE A 82 8.49 16.79 10.89
CA ILE A 82 7.09 16.38 10.95
C ILE A 82 6.25 17.66 10.95
N ASN A 83 5.20 17.68 10.15
CA ASN A 83 4.26 18.81 10.09
C ASN A 83 3.33 18.82 11.32
N PRO A 84 2.54 19.89 11.55
CA PRO A 84 1.66 19.99 12.71
C PRO A 84 0.59 18.89 12.82
N TYR A 85 0.33 18.16 11.72
CA TYR A 85 -0.65 17.08 11.64
C TYR A 85 -0.04 15.69 11.87
N GLY A 86 1.28 15.60 12.12
CA GLY A 86 1.97 14.35 12.40
C GLY A 86 2.51 13.60 11.17
N PHE A 87 2.41 14.18 9.96
CA PHE A 87 2.93 13.59 8.72
C PHE A 87 4.35 14.10 8.42
N CYS A 88 5.08 13.38 7.57
CA CYS A 88 6.38 13.83 7.09
C CYS A 88 6.26 15.19 6.40
N GLN A 89 7.07 16.16 6.80
CA GLN A 89 7.18 17.44 6.11
C GLN A 89 8.09 17.28 4.88
N THR A 90 7.54 17.56 3.70
CA THR A 90 8.28 17.59 2.43
C THR A 90 8.35 19.03 1.90
N ARG A 91 9.00 19.23 0.75
CA ARG A 91 9.13 20.53 0.08
C ARG A 91 8.41 20.48 -1.26
N ASP A 92 7.89 21.62 -1.72
CA ASP A 92 7.03 21.70 -2.91
C ASP A 92 7.65 21.08 -4.17
N PHE A 93 8.96 21.30 -4.40
CA PHE A 93 9.67 20.76 -5.57
C PHE A 93 10.34 19.40 -5.31
N LEU A 94 10.26 18.88 -4.09
CA LEU A 94 10.90 17.63 -3.68
C LEU A 94 9.90 16.82 -2.82
N PRO A 95 8.77 16.39 -3.40
CA PRO A 95 7.63 15.84 -2.66
C PRO A 95 7.88 14.45 -2.07
N VAL A 96 8.92 13.76 -2.54
CA VAL A 96 9.31 12.41 -2.08
C VAL A 96 10.56 12.42 -1.21
N GLU A 97 11.15 13.60 -0.97
CA GLU A 97 12.33 13.75 -0.12
C GLU A 97 11.95 14.26 1.26
N THR A 98 12.62 13.73 2.27
CA THR A 98 12.57 14.31 3.62
C THR A 98 13.61 15.44 3.74
N ASN A 99 13.67 16.09 4.90
CA ASN A 99 14.78 17.00 5.23
C ASN A 99 16.13 16.29 5.44
N ARG A 100 16.15 14.96 5.51
CA ARG A 100 17.32 14.12 5.75
C ARG A 100 17.84 13.57 4.43
N PRO A 101 19.05 13.94 3.98
CA PRO A 101 19.64 13.36 2.77
C PRO A 101 19.72 11.83 2.86
N GLY A 102 19.34 11.15 1.79
CA GLY A 102 19.30 9.68 1.72
C GLY A 102 18.08 9.04 2.38
N ILE A 103 17.17 9.82 2.97
CA ILE A 103 15.87 9.33 3.47
C ILE A 103 14.75 9.93 2.64
N PHE A 104 13.94 9.04 2.08
CA PHE A 104 12.80 9.37 1.21
C PHE A 104 11.49 8.98 1.88
N VAL A 105 10.40 9.57 1.41
CA VAL A 105 9.03 9.29 1.85
C VAL A 105 8.13 9.09 0.65
N CYS A 106 7.18 8.17 0.75
CA CYS A 106 6.10 8.01 -0.21
C CYS A 106 4.85 7.48 0.50
N GLY A 107 3.70 7.68 -0.11
CA GLY A 107 2.42 7.19 0.40
C GLY A 107 1.86 8.03 1.53
N SER A 108 0.95 7.44 2.30
CA SER A 108 0.12 8.17 3.26
C SER A 108 0.88 8.82 4.42
N TYR A 109 2.15 8.45 4.66
CA TYR A 109 2.96 9.14 5.66
C TYR A 109 3.40 10.54 5.22
N GLY A 110 3.50 10.82 3.92
CA GLY A 110 3.70 12.18 3.40
C GLY A 110 2.45 13.06 3.51
N GLY A 111 1.31 12.47 3.83
CA GLY A 111 0.02 13.14 3.95
C GLY A 111 -1.12 12.30 3.38
N PRO A 112 -2.39 12.58 3.75
CA PRO A 112 -3.56 11.86 3.28
C PRO A 112 -3.68 11.93 1.75
N LYS A 113 -3.82 10.78 1.10
CA LYS A 113 -3.88 10.66 -0.36
C LYS A 113 -4.50 9.34 -0.78
N ASP A 114 -4.84 9.23 -2.06
CA ASP A 114 -5.39 8.01 -2.63
C ASP A 114 -4.30 7.01 -3.06
N ILE A 115 -4.74 5.86 -3.56
CA ILE A 115 -3.85 4.79 -4.04
C ILE A 115 -3.07 5.24 -5.28
N PRO A 116 -3.69 5.80 -6.35
CA PRO A 116 -2.96 6.34 -7.49
C PRO A 116 -1.81 7.29 -7.12
N GLU A 117 -2.07 8.29 -6.28
CA GLU A 117 -1.05 9.23 -5.82
C GLU A 117 0.06 8.52 -5.04
N THR A 118 -0.30 7.56 -4.18
CA THR A 118 0.67 6.75 -3.43
C THR A 118 1.60 5.97 -4.37
N VAL A 119 1.05 5.34 -5.41
CA VAL A 119 1.85 4.58 -6.40
C VAL A 119 2.74 5.50 -7.22
N MET A 120 2.24 6.68 -7.58
CA MET A 120 3.04 7.71 -8.27
C MET A 120 4.20 8.19 -7.40
N GLU A 121 3.96 8.52 -6.13
CA GLU A 121 5.02 8.90 -5.19
C GLU A 121 6.03 7.78 -4.98
N ALA A 122 5.59 6.52 -4.84
CA ALA A 122 6.50 5.38 -4.69
C ALA A 122 7.44 5.25 -5.89
N SER A 123 6.92 5.45 -7.09
CA SER A 123 7.71 5.45 -8.32
C SER A 123 8.69 6.64 -8.36
N GLY A 124 8.23 7.84 -7.96
CA GLY A 124 9.08 9.03 -7.86
C GLY A 124 10.20 8.89 -6.82
N ALA A 125 9.90 8.29 -5.67
CA ALA A 125 10.89 7.99 -4.63
C ALA A 125 11.94 7.00 -5.14
N ALA A 126 11.51 5.90 -5.78
CA ALA A 126 12.42 4.92 -6.37
C ALA A 126 13.31 5.54 -7.46
N GLY A 127 12.77 6.42 -8.30
CA GLY A 127 13.53 7.18 -9.28
C GLY A 127 14.58 8.10 -8.64
N SER A 128 14.20 8.83 -7.59
CA SER A 128 15.10 9.74 -6.86
C SER A 128 16.24 8.96 -6.17
N VAL A 129 15.91 7.83 -5.53
CA VAL A 129 16.89 6.90 -4.95
C VAL A 129 17.82 6.36 -6.04
N SER A 130 17.29 5.96 -7.19
CA SER A 130 18.08 5.43 -8.30
C SER A 130 19.05 6.47 -8.86
N ALA A 131 18.61 7.73 -9.00
CA ALA A 131 19.46 8.84 -9.41
C ALA A 131 20.59 9.10 -8.40
N MET A 132 20.27 9.08 -7.10
CA MET A 132 21.25 9.21 -6.02
C MET A 132 22.29 8.08 -6.04
N LEU A 133 21.85 6.84 -6.32
CA LEU A 133 22.72 5.65 -6.33
C LEU A 133 23.44 5.43 -7.67
N ALA A 134 23.12 6.19 -8.72
CA ALA A 134 23.69 5.99 -10.06
C ALA A 134 25.23 5.94 -10.08
N PRO A 135 25.98 6.79 -9.33
CA PRO A 135 27.44 6.72 -9.30
C PRO A 135 28.01 5.43 -8.65
N ALA A 136 27.22 4.75 -7.81
CA ALA A 136 27.59 3.51 -7.14
C ALA A 136 27.05 2.26 -7.85
N ARG A 137 26.46 2.43 -9.05
CA ARG A 137 25.95 1.31 -9.82
C ARG A 137 27.09 0.34 -10.15
N ASP A 138 26.83 -0.95 -9.95
CA ASP A 138 27.73 -2.06 -10.21
C ASP A 138 29.01 -2.13 -9.35
N THR A 139 29.27 -1.18 -8.46
CA THR A 139 30.51 -1.16 -7.64
C THR A 139 30.61 -2.29 -6.61
N LEU A 140 29.47 -2.91 -6.26
CA LEU A 140 29.39 -4.06 -5.36
C LEU A 140 28.99 -5.36 -6.08
N THR A 141 29.00 -5.35 -7.42
CA THR A 141 28.77 -6.57 -8.18
C THR A 141 30.01 -7.47 -8.11
N ARG A 142 29.79 -8.78 -8.15
CA ARG A 142 30.85 -9.77 -8.26
C ARG A 142 30.65 -10.54 -9.55
N VAL A 143 31.74 -10.80 -10.26
CA VAL A 143 31.71 -11.74 -11.37
C VAL A 143 31.35 -13.10 -10.81
N LYS A 144 30.35 -13.75 -11.39
CA LYS A 144 29.99 -15.11 -11.04
C LYS A 144 31.09 -16.03 -11.58
N GLU A 145 31.94 -16.53 -10.70
CA GLU A 145 32.92 -17.55 -11.02
C GLU A 145 32.21 -18.89 -11.14
N TYR A 146 32.18 -19.42 -12.37
CA TYR A 146 31.75 -20.79 -12.62
C TYR A 146 32.96 -21.72 -12.46
N PRO A 147 32.78 -22.95 -11.95
CA PRO A 147 33.85 -23.94 -11.99
C PRO A 147 34.27 -24.20 -13.44
N GLU A 148 35.53 -24.59 -13.64
CA GLU A 148 36.02 -24.98 -14.97
C GLU A 148 35.14 -26.07 -15.58
N GLU A 149 34.81 -25.90 -16.86
CA GLU A 149 34.10 -26.93 -17.62
C GLU A 149 34.99 -28.17 -17.72
N ARG A 150 34.44 -29.32 -17.34
CA ARG A 150 35.10 -30.61 -17.45
C ARG A 150 34.62 -31.30 -18.73
N ASP A 151 35.55 -31.88 -19.48
CA ASP A 151 35.19 -32.78 -20.58
C ASP A 151 34.54 -34.05 -20.01
N VAL A 152 33.28 -34.28 -20.38
CA VAL A 152 32.45 -35.41 -19.94
C VAL A 152 32.09 -36.34 -21.10
N SER A 153 32.73 -36.21 -22.28
CA SER A 153 32.34 -36.96 -23.49
C SER A 153 32.45 -38.48 -23.37
N GLY A 154 33.15 -38.99 -22.34
CA GLY A 154 33.28 -40.41 -22.04
C GLY A 154 32.66 -40.85 -20.70
N GLU A 155 31.98 -39.95 -19.98
CA GLU A 155 31.34 -40.27 -18.71
C GLU A 155 29.87 -40.70 -18.92
N GLU A 156 29.37 -41.58 -18.05
CA GLU A 156 27.95 -41.93 -18.05
C GLU A 156 27.11 -40.70 -17.65
N PRO A 157 26.07 -40.32 -18.42
CA PRO A 157 25.26 -39.15 -18.13
C PRO A 157 24.60 -39.24 -16.74
N ARG A 158 24.77 -38.19 -15.94
CA ARG A 158 24.08 -38.02 -14.65
C ARG A 158 22.95 -37.03 -14.79
N ILE A 159 21.78 -37.38 -14.28
CA ILE A 159 20.56 -36.60 -14.41
C ILE A 159 20.31 -35.85 -13.11
N GLY A 160 20.23 -34.52 -13.16
CA GLY A 160 19.81 -33.71 -12.00
C GLY A 160 18.33 -33.35 -12.11
N VAL A 161 17.52 -33.71 -11.11
CA VAL A 161 16.10 -33.33 -11.04
C VAL A 161 15.90 -32.20 -10.02
N PHE A 162 15.40 -31.05 -10.49
CA PHE A 162 15.10 -29.88 -9.66
C PHE A 162 13.60 -29.57 -9.72
N VAL A 163 12.91 -29.72 -8.59
CA VAL A 163 11.47 -29.45 -8.48
C VAL A 163 11.26 -28.19 -7.64
N CYS A 164 10.60 -27.19 -8.23
CA CYS A 164 10.24 -25.96 -7.54
C CYS A 164 9.15 -26.23 -6.49
N ASN A 165 9.39 -25.82 -5.24
CA ASN A 165 8.48 -26.06 -4.11
C ASN A 165 7.88 -24.77 -3.51
N CYS A 166 8.32 -23.58 -3.93
CA CYS A 166 7.84 -22.33 -3.35
C CYS A 166 6.52 -21.90 -4.00
N GLY A 167 5.41 -22.18 -3.33
CA GLY A 167 4.11 -21.58 -3.63
C GLY A 167 3.03 -22.55 -4.12
N ILE A 168 1.88 -21.98 -4.48
CA ILE A 168 0.63 -22.72 -4.70
C ILE A 168 0.52 -23.38 -6.08
N ASN A 169 1.27 -22.90 -7.07
CA ASN A 169 1.12 -23.35 -8.47
C ASN A 169 1.57 -24.80 -8.67
N ILE A 170 2.62 -25.23 -7.95
CA ILE A 170 3.17 -26.58 -8.04
C ILE A 170 2.95 -27.31 -6.72
N GLY A 171 3.41 -26.75 -5.60
CA GLY A 171 3.28 -27.38 -4.27
C GLY A 171 1.84 -27.50 -3.76
N GLY A 172 0.88 -26.81 -4.39
CA GLY A 172 -0.55 -26.95 -4.08
C GLY A 172 -1.27 -28.05 -4.87
N VAL A 173 -0.61 -28.64 -5.88
CA VAL A 173 -1.22 -29.62 -6.81
C VAL A 173 -0.44 -30.94 -6.80
N VAL A 174 0.88 -30.87 -6.66
CA VAL A 174 1.80 -32.02 -6.72
C VAL A 174 2.47 -32.18 -5.36
N ASP A 175 2.55 -33.42 -4.85
CA ASP A 175 3.37 -33.74 -3.69
C ASP A 175 4.86 -33.67 -4.07
N VAL A 176 5.44 -32.48 -3.93
CA VAL A 176 6.84 -32.21 -4.29
C VAL A 176 7.83 -33.04 -3.48
N PRO A 177 7.65 -33.27 -2.16
CA PRO A 177 8.44 -34.24 -1.41
C PRO A 177 8.41 -35.66 -1.99
N GLU A 178 7.23 -36.18 -2.33
CA GLU A 178 7.11 -37.52 -2.91
C GLU A 178 7.79 -37.61 -4.29
N VAL A 179 7.61 -36.60 -5.15
CA VAL A 179 8.27 -36.55 -6.47
C VAL A 179 9.79 -36.50 -6.34
N ARG A 180 10.33 -35.73 -5.38
CA ARG A 180 11.76 -35.72 -5.08
C ARG A 180 12.25 -37.11 -4.66
N ASP A 181 11.51 -37.79 -3.80
CA ASP A 181 11.91 -39.09 -3.27
C ASP A 181 11.78 -40.20 -4.32
N TYR A 182 10.77 -40.15 -5.17
CA TYR A 182 10.67 -41.00 -6.35
C TYR A 182 11.83 -40.77 -7.33
N ALA A 183 12.14 -39.50 -7.65
CA ALA A 183 13.24 -39.18 -8.57
C ALA A 183 14.57 -39.74 -8.08
N ARG A 184 14.84 -39.74 -6.76
CA ARG A 184 16.03 -40.36 -6.15
C ARG A 184 16.14 -41.87 -6.33
N SER A 185 15.05 -42.56 -6.66
CA SER A 185 15.05 -44.01 -6.88
C SER A 185 15.35 -44.40 -8.32
N LEU A 186 15.38 -43.43 -9.25
CA LEU A 186 15.64 -43.66 -10.66
C LEU A 186 17.14 -43.84 -10.91
N ASP A 187 17.47 -44.77 -11.81
CA ASP A 187 18.86 -45.01 -12.20
C ASP A 187 19.48 -43.73 -12.78
N ASN A 188 20.71 -43.44 -12.34
CA ASN A 188 21.50 -42.28 -12.77
C ASN A 188 20.92 -40.88 -12.41
N VAL A 189 20.01 -40.79 -11.43
CA VAL A 189 19.46 -39.53 -10.86
C VAL A 189 20.05 -39.20 -9.47
#